data_AF-A0A0C2FCZ8-F1
#
_entry.id   AF-A0A0C2FCZ8-F1
#
_cell.length_a   1.000
_cell.length_b   1.000
_cell.length_c   1.000
_cell.angle_alpha   90.00
_cell.angle_beta   90.00
_cell.angle_gamma   90.00
#
_symmetry.space_group_name_H-M   'P 1'
#
loop_
_entity.id
_entity.type
_entity.pdbx_description
1 polymer ?
#
loop_
_entity_poly.entity_id
_entity_poly.type
_entity_poly.pdbx_seq_one_letter_code
_entity_poly.pdbx_strand_id
1 'polypeptide(L)'
;MEKLILLLALSVAPTLACKTWPNGTDTTFHWYQCNSGPVMFYNATPFDQTGKNFEYPIHLGKPIMVKCDMLNPTHVYSSPSLKLNINLWSWGTSLGNCAWSALPTFGLLSDLDACTSGIPCPVKTGRQELDVIVDFTKYQAIINILKDDAPYQLEYAMHDKASGDNICLMAQARARLQ
;
A
#
# COMPACT_ATOMS: atom_id res chain seq x y z
N MET A 1 1.59 -36.59 -55.18
CA MET A 1 0.76 -36.32 -53.98
C MET A 1 1.63 -35.55 -53.01
N GLU A 2 1.58 -34.23 -53.11
CA GLU A 2 2.47 -33.31 -52.40
C GLU A 2 1.78 -32.87 -51.11
N LYS A 3 2.34 -33.25 -49.96
CA LYS A 3 1.82 -32.85 -48.64
C LYS A 3 2.37 -31.47 -48.30
N LEU A 4 1.54 -30.45 -48.47
CA LEU A 4 1.82 -29.10 -47.99
C LEU A 4 1.66 -29.06 -46.46
N ILE A 5 2.77 -29.00 -45.73
CA ILE A 5 2.79 -28.81 -44.28
C ILE A 5 2.79 -27.30 -44.02
N LEU A 6 1.66 -26.75 -43.57
CA LEU A 6 1.59 -25.38 -43.04
C LEU A 6 2.23 -25.36 -41.65
N LEU A 7 3.42 -24.75 -41.54
CA LEU A 7 4.01 -24.34 -40.28
C LEU A 7 3.31 -23.07 -39.78
N LEU A 8 2.40 -23.23 -38.81
CA LEU A 8 1.83 -22.12 -38.06
C LEU A 8 2.92 -21.55 -37.14
N ALA A 9 3.55 -20.46 -37.55
CA ALA A 9 4.43 -19.69 -36.67
C ALA A 9 3.56 -18.98 -35.62
N LEU A 10 3.46 -19.54 -34.40
CA LEU A 10 2.96 -18.80 -33.25
C LEU A 10 3.99 -17.71 -32.92
N SER A 11 3.74 -16.49 -33.39
CA SER A 11 4.40 -15.30 -32.87
C SER A 11 3.96 -15.12 -31.41
N VAL A 12 4.81 -15.52 -30.48
CA VAL A 12 4.66 -15.14 -29.07
C VAL A 12 4.92 -13.64 -29.01
N ALA A 13 3.87 -12.83 -29.15
CA ALA A 13 3.98 -11.40 -28.88
C ALA A 13 4.44 -11.28 -27.42
N PRO A 14 5.57 -10.59 -27.14
CA PRO A 14 5.95 -10.34 -25.76
C PRO A 14 4.78 -9.58 -25.13
N THR A 15 4.20 -10.14 -24.06
CA THR A 15 3.30 -9.39 -23.21
C THR A 15 4.05 -8.10 -22.84
N LEU A 16 3.48 -6.94 -23.17
CA LEU A 16 4.02 -5.65 -22.77
C LEU A 16 3.87 -5.52 -21.25
N ALA A 17 4.70 -6.26 -20.52
CA ALA A 17 4.88 -6.05 -19.10
C ALA A 17 5.44 -4.63 -18.94
N CYS A 18 4.86 -3.87 -18.03
CA CYS A 18 5.33 -2.53 -17.73
C CYS A 18 6.74 -2.60 -17.16
N LYS A 19 7.72 -2.29 -18.00
CA LYS A 19 9.14 -2.22 -17.62
C LYS A 19 9.48 -0.90 -16.91
N THR A 20 8.51 -0.01 -16.77
CA THR A 20 8.67 1.29 -16.12
C THR A 20 8.29 1.19 -14.64
N TRP A 21 9.07 1.88 -13.82
CA TRP A 21 8.80 2.05 -12.40
C TRP A 21 8.04 3.36 -12.20
N PRO A 22 6.75 3.33 -11.81
CA PRO A 22 5.98 4.55 -11.63
C PRO A 22 6.65 5.41 -10.57
N ASN A 23 6.78 6.71 -10.84
CA ASN A 23 7.34 7.72 -9.95
C ASN A 23 8.77 7.46 -9.40
N GLY A 24 9.55 6.55 -9.99
CA GLY A 24 10.89 6.21 -9.46
C GLY A 24 10.86 5.21 -8.30
N THR A 25 9.79 4.41 -8.23
CA THR A 25 9.61 3.34 -7.24
C THR A 25 10.60 2.19 -7.37
N ASP A 26 11.56 2.19 -8.30
CA ASP A 26 12.67 1.21 -8.28
C ASP A 26 13.67 1.47 -7.17
N THR A 27 13.85 2.74 -6.78
CA THR A 27 14.88 3.18 -5.84
C THR A 27 14.36 3.91 -4.61
N THR A 28 13.13 4.44 -4.67
CA THR A 28 12.64 5.39 -3.67
C THR A 28 11.23 5.06 -3.19
N PHE A 29 11.01 5.25 -1.88
CA PHE A 29 9.68 5.23 -1.28
C PHE A 29 9.02 6.60 -1.46
N HIS A 30 7.82 6.63 -2.01
CA HIS A 30 7.06 7.86 -2.19
C HIS A 30 5.82 7.83 -1.32
N TRP A 31 5.42 8.99 -0.81
CA TRP A 31 4.18 9.14 -0.08
C TRP A 31 3.58 10.52 -0.34
N TYR A 32 2.28 10.64 -0.12
CA TYR A 32 1.56 11.90 -0.14
C TYR A 32 0.27 11.81 0.64
N GLN A 33 -0.19 12.94 1.16
CA GLN A 33 -1.51 13.04 1.77
C GLN A 33 -2.59 13.02 0.67
N CYS A 34 -3.58 12.12 0.81
CA CYS A 34 -4.60 11.87 -0.22
C CYS A 34 -5.98 12.46 0.10
N ASN A 35 -6.07 13.32 1.12
CA ASN A 35 -7.30 14.04 1.44
C ASN A 35 -7.02 15.45 2.00
N SER A 36 -8.08 16.24 2.18
CA SER A 36 -8.05 17.55 2.82
C SER A 36 -8.53 17.51 4.27
N GLY A 37 -8.27 16.41 4.99
CA GLY A 37 -8.62 16.26 6.40
C GLY A 37 -7.77 17.14 7.31
N PRO A 38 -8.10 17.23 8.62
CA PRO A 38 -7.41 18.12 9.55
C PRO A 38 -5.97 17.67 9.88
N VAL A 39 -5.71 16.37 9.81
CA VAL A 39 -4.38 15.81 10.06
C VAL A 39 -3.43 16.14 8.91
N MET A 40 -2.20 16.52 9.25
CA MET A 40 -1.14 16.80 8.30
C MET A 40 0.04 15.86 8.50
N PHE A 41 0.56 15.29 7.41
CA PHE A 41 1.78 14.48 7.42
C PHE A 41 2.99 15.30 6.96
N TYR A 42 4.11 15.19 7.67
CA TYR A 42 5.38 15.83 7.33
C TYR A 42 6.44 14.84 6.85
N ASN A 43 6.34 13.58 7.28
CA ASN A 43 7.21 12.50 6.83
C ASN A 43 6.48 11.16 6.91
N ALA A 44 6.86 10.23 6.04
CA ALA A 44 6.58 8.81 6.16
C ALA A 44 7.80 8.04 5.66
N THR A 45 8.41 7.23 6.52
CA THR A 45 9.64 6.50 6.20
C THR A 45 9.51 5.03 6.58
N PRO A 46 9.80 4.09 5.65
CA PRO A 46 9.75 2.66 5.94
C PRO A 46 10.96 2.19 6.75
N PHE A 47 10.70 1.35 7.74
CA PHE A 47 11.67 0.67 8.56
C PHE A 47 11.32 -0.81 8.65
N ASP A 48 12.32 -1.64 8.93
CA ASP A 48 12.11 -3.04 9.24
C ASP A 48 11.14 -3.22 10.43
N GLN A 49 10.66 -4.44 10.65
CA GLN A 49 9.75 -4.78 11.76
C GLN A 49 10.29 -4.40 13.16
N THR A 50 11.59 -4.16 13.30
CA THR A 50 12.20 -3.74 14.58
C THR A 50 12.18 -2.23 14.77
N GLY A 51 11.88 -1.46 13.71
CA GLY A 51 11.86 -0.01 13.71
C GLY A 51 13.25 0.64 13.74
N LYS A 52 14.32 -0.14 13.50
CA LYS A 52 15.72 0.32 13.67
C LYS A 52 16.42 0.65 12.38
N ASN A 53 16.20 -0.14 11.33
CA ASN A 53 16.86 0.04 10.05
C ASN A 53 15.86 0.51 9.00
N PHE A 54 16.27 1.52 8.21
CA PHE A 54 15.55 1.88 7.00
C PHE A 54 15.41 0.64 6.09
N GLU A 55 14.21 0.39 5.58
CA GLU A 55 13.94 -0.78 4.75
C GLU A 55 13.45 -0.35 3.37
N TYR A 56 14.27 -0.66 2.36
CA TYR A 56 13.89 -0.53 0.97
C TYR A 56 14.64 -1.55 0.09
N PRO A 57 13.98 -2.27 -0.84
CA PRO A 57 12.53 -2.33 -1.06
C PRO A 57 11.75 -2.76 0.19
N ILE A 58 10.45 -2.43 0.24
CA ILE A 58 9.60 -2.86 1.36
C ILE A 58 9.24 -4.34 1.22
N HIS A 59 8.88 -5.00 2.32
CA HIS A 59 8.42 -6.39 2.29
C HIS A 59 6.95 -6.47 2.70
N LEU A 60 6.09 -6.93 1.79
CA LEU A 60 4.64 -7.06 2.05
C LEU A 60 4.23 -8.48 2.51
N GLY A 61 5.16 -9.44 2.49
CA GLY A 61 4.96 -10.78 3.04
C GLY A 61 5.25 -10.90 4.54
N LYS A 62 5.70 -9.81 5.18
CA LYS A 62 5.97 -9.72 6.63
C LYS A 62 5.51 -8.35 7.15
N PRO A 63 5.36 -8.16 8.47
CA PRO A 63 5.05 -6.84 9.02
C PRO A 63 6.17 -5.83 8.71
N ILE A 64 5.78 -4.62 8.31
CA ILE A 64 6.69 -3.48 8.08
C ILE A 64 6.22 -2.29 8.92
N MET A 65 7.17 -1.52 9.45
CA MET A 65 6.89 -0.28 10.18
C MET A 65 7.07 0.91 9.24
N VAL A 66 6.10 1.82 9.22
CA VAL A 66 6.22 3.13 8.59
C VAL A 66 6.14 4.19 9.69
N LYS A 67 7.25 4.89 9.91
CA LYS A 67 7.30 5.99 10.87
C LYS A 67 6.77 7.25 10.22
N CYS A 68 5.70 7.78 10.77
CA CYS A 68 4.99 8.94 10.26
C CYS A 68 5.12 10.12 11.22
N ASP A 69 5.76 11.21 10.80
CA ASP A 69 5.71 12.49 11.52
C ASP A 69 4.44 13.21 11.08
N MET A 70 3.53 13.48 12.01
CA MET A 70 2.24 14.08 11.73
C MET A 70 1.81 15.09 12.79
N LEU A 71 0.94 16.02 12.40
CA LEU A 71 0.23 16.93 13.30
C LEU A 71 -1.26 16.62 13.24
N ASN A 72 -1.82 16.33 14.39
CA ASN A 72 -3.25 16.22 14.60
C ASN A 72 -3.77 17.45 15.40
N PRO A 73 -4.45 18.41 14.76
CA PRO A 73 -4.81 19.67 15.41
C PRO A 73 -6.14 19.64 16.18
N THR A 74 -6.96 18.60 16.04
CA THR A 74 -8.38 18.65 16.44
C THR A 74 -8.72 17.66 17.57
N HIS A 75 -8.83 16.37 17.25
CA HIS A 75 -9.48 15.38 18.10
C HIS A 75 -8.54 14.23 18.47
N VAL A 76 -8.77 13.59 19.61
CA VAL A 76 -8.08 12.33 19.92
C VAL A 76 -8.82 11.19 19.20
N TYR A 77 -8.13 10.45 18.35
CA TYR A 77 -8.71 9.32 17.63
C TYR A 77 -8.41 8.00 18.34
N SER A 78 -9.41 7.12 18.47
CA SER A 78 -9.30 5.90 19.28
C SER A 78 -10.26 4.81 18.82
N SER A 79 -9.99 3.58 19.28
CA SER A 79 -10.90 2.46 19.11
C SER A 79 -12.21 2.71 19.88
N PRO A 80 -13.36 2.28 19.36
CA PRO A 80 -13.56 1.59 18.07
C PRO A 80 -13.92 2.55 16.91
N SER A 81 -13.86 3.86 17.16
CA SER A 81 -14.35 4.90 16.25
C SER A 81 -13.45 5.12 15.04
N LEU A 82 -12.13 5.03 15.22
CA LEU A 82 -11.18 5.17 14.13
C LEU A 82 -11.18 3.92 13.25
N LYS A 83 -11.78 4.04 12.06
CA LYS A 83 -11.84 2.98 11.07
C LYS A 83 -10.74 3.13 10.04
N LEU A 84 -10.25 2.01 9.52
CA LEU A 84 -9.20 1.93 8.51
C LEU A 84 -9.70 1.11 7.31
N ASN A 85 -9.52 1.71 6.12
CA ASN A 85 -9.59 1.03 4.84
C ASN A 85 -8.19 1.04 4.21
N ILE A 86 -7.72 -0.12 3.77
CA ILE A 86 -6.48 -0.22 3.00
C ILE A 86 -6.83 -0.63 1.57
N ASN A 87 -6.58 0.26 0.63
CA ASN A 87 -6.72 -0.03 -0.78
C ASN A 87 -5.33 -0.30 -1.39
N LEU A 88 -5.26 -1.29 -2.28
CA LEU A 88 -4.02 -1.77 -2.89
C LEU A 88 -4.13 -1.66 -4.40
N TRP A 89 -3.06 -1.21 -5.05
CA TRP A 89 -2.94 -1.23 -6.51
C TRP A 89 -1.60 -1.82 -6.91
N SER A 90 -1.61 -2.58 -8.00
CA SER A 90 -0.40 -2.99 -8.72
C SER A 90 -0.21 -2.12 -9.95
N TRP A 91 1.04 -1.95 -10.39
CA TRP A 91 1.32 -1.33 -11.68
C TRP A 91 1.08 -2.29 -12.84
N GLY A 92 0.39 -1.80 -13.86
CA GLY A 92 0.01 -2.56 -15.04
C GLY A 92 -1.47 -2.94 -15.04
N THR A 93 -2.09 -2.97 -16.22
CA THR A 93 -3.48 -3.40 -16.42
C THR A 93 -3.54 -4.75 -17.12
N SER A 94 -4.67 -5.43 -17.04
CA SER A 94 -4.93 -6.69 -17.78
C SER A 94 -4.82 -6.54 -19.30
N LEU A 95 -4.96 -5.32 -19.83
CA LEU A 95 -4.83 -4.98 -21.24
C LEU A 95 -3.39 -4.61 -21.66
N GLY A 96 -2.42 -4.69 -20.73
CA GLY A 96 -1.01 -4.38 -21.00
C GLY A 96 -0.65 -2.88 -20.92
N ASN A 97 -1.54 -2.03 -20.41
CA ASN A 97 -1.23 -0.61 -20.20
C ASN A 97 -0.48 -0.39 -18.87
N CYS A 98 0.33 0.66 -18.81
CA CYS A 98 1.06 1.05 -17.60
C CYS A 98 0.31 2.11 -16.82
N ALA A 99 -0.56 1.64 -15.94
CA ALA A 99 -1.35 2.43 -15.02
C ALA A 99 -1.54 1.65 -13.71
N TRP A 100 -1.87 2.36 -12.63
CA TRP A 100 -2.27 1.73 -11.38
C TRP A 100 -3.61 0.99 -11.56
N SER A 101 -3.63 -0.29 -11.21
CA SER A 101 -4.82 -1.14 -11.26
C SER A 101 -5.13 -1.67 -9.88
N ALA A 102 -6.37 -1.47 -9.43
CA ALA A 102 -6.80 -1.87 -8.10
C ALA A 102 -6.76 -3.39 -7.96
N LEU A 103 -6.23 -3.85 -6.84
CA LEU A 103 -6.21 -5.25 -6.47
C LEU A 103 -7.46 -5.60 -5.67
N PRO A 104 -8.11 -6.73 -5.95
CA PRO A 104 -9.28 -7.14 -5.21
C PRO A 104 -8.88 -7.57 -3.80
N THR A 105 -9.18 -6.76 -2.80
CA THR A 105 -8.95 -7.10 -1.38
C THR A 105 -10.07 -7.95 -0.79
N PHE A 106 -11.16 -8.17 -1.55
CA PHE A 106 -12.34 -8.92 -1.16
C PHE A 106 -12.97 -8.44 0.16
N GLY A 107 -12.81 -7.16 0.48
CA GLY A 107 -13.31 -6.55 1.73
C GLY A 107 -12.49 -6.89 2.98
N LEU A 108 -11.44 -7.71 2.89
CA LEU A 108 -10.60 -8.10 4.03
C LEU A 108 -9.88 -6.92 4.68
N LEU A 109 -9.70 -5.83 3.92
CA LEU A 109 -9.01 -4.62 4.34
C LEU A 109 -9.95 -3.41 4.46
N SER A 110 -11.24 -3.65 4.72
CA SER A 110 -12.28 -2.62 4.80
C SER A 110 -12.92 -2.58 6.19
N ASP A 111 -13.31 -1.38 6.65
CA ASP A 111 -13.94 -1.07 7.95
C ASP A 111 -13.21 -1.70 9.16
N LEU A 112 -11.87 -1.83 9.05
CA LEU A 112 -11.04 -2.36 10.13
C LEU A 112 -11.01 -1.37 11.30
N ASP A 113 -10.85 -1.87 12.53
CA ASP A 113 -10.49 -1.01 13.64
C ASP A 113 -9.00 -0.66 13.54
N ALA A 114 -8.71 0.59 13.18
CA ALA A 114 -7.37 1.09 12.92
C ALA A 114 -6.40 0.78 14.06
N CYS A 115 -6.87 0.90 15.31
CA CYS A 115 -6.06 0.73 16.51
C CYS A 115 -5.60 -0.72 16.74
N THR A 116 -6.38 -1.67 16.23
CA THR A 116 -6.04 -3.11 16.27
C THR A 116 -5.40 -3.61 14.98
N SER A 117 -5.37 -2.75 13.96
CA SER A 117 -4.87 -3.00 12.61
C SER A 117 -3.64 -2.16 12.28
N GLY A 118 -2.82 -1.83 13.29
CA GLY A 118 -1.47 -1.30 13.10
C GLY A 118 -1.29 0.19 13.37
N ILE A 119 -2.35 0.94 13.68
CA ILE A 119 -2.24 2.35 14.09
C ILE A 119 -2.04 2.43 15.61
N PRO A 120 -0.97 3.06 16.11
CA PRO A 120 -0.82 3.29 17.55
C PRO A 120 -1.91 4.23 18.06
N CYS A 121 -2.77 3.72 18.93
CA CYS A 121 -3.84 4.48 19.54
C CYS A 121 -3.63 4.65 21.06
N PRO A 122 -4.17 5.73 21.66
CA PRO A 122 -4.89 6.82 21.01
C PRO A 122 -3.96 7.69 20.14
N VAL A 123 -4.42 8.12 18.96
CA VAL A 123 -3.73 9.15 18.19
C VAL A 123 -4.04 10.49 18.86
N LYS A 124 -3.06 11.03 19.57
CA LYS A 124 -3.24 12.23 20.40
C LYS A 124 -3.33 13.48 19.54
N THR A 125 -3.77 14.59 20.12
CA THR A 125 -3.61 15.90 19.50
C THR A 125 -2.17 16.39 19.63
N GLY A 126 -1.78 17.31 18.75
CA GLY A 126 -0.41 17.82 18.64
C GLY A 126 0.43 17.09 17.58
N ARG A 127 1.70 17.52 17.47
CA ARG A 127 2.68 16.90 16.59
C ARG A 127 3.29 15.67 17.27
N GLN A 128 3.34 14.56 16.57
CA GLN A 128 3.85 13.28 17.08
C GLN A 128 4.44 12.43 15.95
N GLU A 129 5.31 11.50 16.32
CA GLU A 129 5.72 10.40 15.46
C GLU A 129 4.83 9.17 15.75
N LEU A 130 4.28 8.57 14.70
CA LEU A 130 3.48 7.34 14.78
C LEU A 130 4.20 6.20 14.07
N ASP A 131 4.42 5.11 14.79
CA ASP A 131 4.93 3.85 14.25
C ASP A 131 3.78 3.02 13.67
N VAL A 132 3.41 3.28 12.42
CA VAL A 132 2.32 2.55 11.73
C VAL A 132 2.81 1.19 11.27
N ILE A 133 2.13 0.11 11.67
CA ILE A 133 2.46 -1.25 11.24
C ILE A 133 1.55 -1.66 10.08
N VAL A 134 2.16 -1.98 8.95
CA VAL A 134 1.48 -2.60 7.80
C VAL A 134 1.74 -4.11 7.86
N ASP A 135 0.69 -4.90 8.07
CA ASP A 135 0.81 -6.34 8.23
C ASP A 135 -0.29 -7.09 7.45
N PHE A 136 0.13 -7.75 6.37
CA PHE A 136 -0.76 -8.59 5.57
C PHE A 136 -0.65 -10.08 5.89
N THR A 137 0.16 -10.49 6.87
CA THR A 137 0.41 -11.91 7.18
C THR A 137 -0.85 -12.65 7.61
N LYS A 138 -1.84 -11.93 8.17
CA LYS A 138 -3.16 -12.45 8.54
C LYS A 138 -4.09 -12.68 7.33
N TYR A 139 -3.73 -12.16 6.16
CA TYR A 139 -4.57 -12.17 4.96
C TYR A 139 -3.86 -12.91 3.81
N GLN A 140 -3.72 -14.24 3.93
CA GLN A 140 -3.05 -15.06 2.92
C GLN A 140 -3.61 -14.86 1.50
N ALA A 141 -4.93 -14.62 1.39
CA ALA A 141 -5.56 -14.31 0.10
C ALA A 141 -4.99 -13.04 -0.56
N ILE A 142 -4.62 -12.03 0.23
CA ILE A 142 -3.95 -10.81 -0.25
C ILE A 142 -2.53 -11.15 -0.67
N ILE A 143 -1.75 -11.82 0.17
CA ILE A 143 -0.36 -12.19 -0.15
C ILE A 143 -0.29 -13.00 -1.45
N ASN A 144 -1.22 -13.93 -1.66
CA ASN A 144 -1.25 -14.79 -2.85
C ASN A 144 -1.48 -14.05 -4.17
N ILE A 145 -2.07 -12.85 -4.15
CA ILE A 145 -2.29 -12.05 -5.36
C ILE A 145 -1.18 -11.02 -5.60
N LEU A 146 -0.31 -10.81 -4.61
CA LEU A 146 0.87 -9.97 -4.79
C LEU A 146 1.92 -10.72 -5.61
N LYS A 147 2.68 -9.97 -6.40
CA LYS A 147 3.83 -10.39 -7.17
C LYS A 147 5.08 -9.96 -6.41
N ASP A 148 6.08 -10.82 -6.40
CA ASP A 148 7.40 -10.41 -5.93
C ASP A 148 8.01 -9.38 -6.87
N ASP A 149 8.83 -8.51 -6.31
CA ASP A 149 9.63 -7.52 -7.03
C ASP A 149 8.83 -6.56 -7.92
N ALA A 150 7.72 -6.04 -7.39
CA ALA A 150 6.80 -5.20 -8.15
C ALA A 150 6.50 -3.89 -7.44
N PRO A 151 6.17 -2.82 -8.18
CA PRO A 151 5.70 -1.57 -7.60
C PRO A 151 4.23 -1.67 -7.16
N TYR A 152 3.97 -1.18 -5.95
CA TYR A 152 2.66 -1.12 -5.33
C TYR A 152 2.32 0.29 -4.92
N GLN A 153 1.02 0.59 -4.94
CA GLN A 153 0.44 1.75 -4.28
C GLN A 153 -0.49 1.26 -3.18
N LEU A 154 -0.38 1.86 -1.99
CA LEU A 154 -1.19 1.58 -0.82
C LEU A 154 -1.84 2.87 -0.35
N GLU A 155 -3.15 2.87 -0.20
CA GLU A 155 -3.89 3.97 0.43
C GLU A 155 -4.32 3.52 1.82
N TYR A 156 -3.86 4.24 2.84
CA TYR A 156 -4.36 4.14 4.20
C TYR A 156 -5.40 5.23 4.41
N ALA A 157 -6.66 4.91 4.17
CA ALA A 157 -7.79 5.81 4.35
C ALA A 157 -8.46 5.50 5.69
N MET A 158 -8.30 6.41 6.65
CA MET A 158 -8.94 6.34 7.96
C MET A 158 -10.11 7.30 8.06
N HIS A 159 -11.13 6.88 8.79
CA HIS A 159 -12.32 7.67 9.10
C HIS A 159 -12.66 7.52 10.58
N ASP A 160 -12.66 8.61 11.32
CA ASP A 160 -13.12 8.59 12.72
C ASP A 160 -14.63 8.80 12.78
N LYS A 161 -15.37 7.77 13.22
CA LYS A 161 -16.83 7.83 13.32
C LYS A 161 -17.33 8.80 14.40
N ALA A 162 -16.50 9.20 15.37
CA ALA A 162 -16.92 10.08 16.46
C ALA A 162 -16.86 11.56 16.06
N SER A 163 -15.79 12.00 15.39
CA SER A 163 -15.66 13.38 14.91
C SER A 163 -16.14 13.58 13.46
N GLY A 164 -16.16 12.51 12.66
CA GLY A 164 -16.39 12.56 11.21
C GLY A 164 -15.15 12.92 10.39
N ASP A 165 -13.99 13.05 11.04
CA ASP A 165 -12.74 13.40 10.35
C ASP A 165 -12.27 12.26 9.44
N ASN A 166 -11.64 12.64 8.33
CA ASN A 166 -10.96 11.71 7.44
C ASN A 166 -9.45 11.96 7.50
N ILE A 167 -8.65 10.89 7.42
CA ILE A 167 -7.19 10.96 7.37
C ILE A 167 -6.74 10.04 6.25
N CYS A 168 -5.86 10.49 5.36
CA CYS A 168 -5.45 9.69 4.21
C CYS A 168 -3.95 9.84 3.93
N LEU A 169 -3.24 8.72 3.93
CA LEU A 169 -1.86 8.63 3.47
C LEU A 169 -1.78 7.65 2.30
N MET A 170 -1.24 8.09 1.17
CA MET A 170 -0.88 7.22 0.07
C MET A 170 0.61 6.93 0.14
N ALA A 171 1.00 5.68 -0.09
CA ALA A 171 2.37 5.23 -0.24
C ALA A 171 2.55 4.51 -1.58
N GLN A 172 3.72 4.69 -2.21
CA GLN A 172 4.12 3.98 -3.41
C GLN A 172 5.55 3.48 -3.25
N ALA A 173 5.77 2.19 -3.52
CA ALA A 173 7.08 1.56 -3.32
C ALA A 173 7.23 0.31 -4.18
N ARG A 174 8.47 -0.07 -4.48
CA ARG A 174 8.80 -1.46 -4.85
C ARG A 174 8.67 -2.34 -3.62
N ALA A 175 8.00 -3.47 -3.79
CA ALA A 175 7.82 -4.47 -2.74
C ALA A 175 8.38 -5.84 -3.14
N ARG A 176 8.83 -6.56 -2.11
CA ARG A 176 9.20 -7.97 -2.11
C ARG A 176 8.23 -8.77 -1.22
N LEU A 177 8.13 -10.07 -1.45
CA LEU A 177 7.32 -10.98 -0.63
C LEU A 177 8.13 -11.78 0.39
N GLN A 178 9.46 -11.82 0.27
CA GLN A 178 10.39 -12.49 1.21
C GLN A 178 11.38 -11.49 1.77
#